data_AF-A0A506XQG0-F1
#
_entry.id   AF-A0A506XQG0-F1
#
_cell.length_a   1.000
_cell.length_b   1.000
_cell.length_c   1.000
_cell.angle_alpha   90.00
_cell.angle_beta   90.00
_cell.angle_gamma   90.00
#
_symmetry.space_group_name_H-M   'P 1'
#
loop_
_entity.id
_entity.type
_entity.pdbx_description
1 polymer ?
#
loop_
_entity_poly.entity_id
_entity_poly.type
_entity_poly.pdbx_seq_one_letter_code
_entity_poly.pdbx_strand_id
1 'polypeptide(L)'
;MQRLIDHAAYAVAVDAAGDVVGFLLAMEPGRDYDSENYRWFAERSESFLYVDRIVLDPSLRGQGVGRRLYEAVFDRARLAGFGEVDCEVNVEPPNPGSLAFHARMGFEEVGRQSTKGGQFVVSLLAAPVD
;
A
#
# COMPACT_ATOMS: atom_id res chain seq x y z
N MET A 1 -15.22 -1.69 11.01
CA MET A 1 -14.94 -0.25 10.82
C MET A 1 -13.99 0.26 11.89
N GLN A 2 -14.36 0.31 13.17
CA GLN A 2 -13.51 0.85 14.25
C GLN A 2 -12.13 0.17 14.32
N ARG A 3 -12.08 -1.17 14.38
CA ARG A 3 -10.81 -1.94 14.35
C ARG A 3 -9.91 -1.63 13.13
N LEU A 4 -10.49 -1.28 11.98
CA LEU A 4 -9.70 -0.93 10.80
C LEU A 4 -9.05 0.45 10.99
N ILE A 5 -9.80 1.40 11.55
CA ILE A 5 -9.35 2.77 11.78
C ILE A 5 -8.29 2.82 12.89
N ASP A 6 -8.48 2.04 13.96
CA ASP A 6 -7.57 2.02 15.13
C ASP A 6 -6.17 1.49 14.81
N HIS A 7 -6.01 0.81 13.67
CA HIS A 7 -4.77 0.13 13.29
C HIS A 7 -4.14 0.67 12.01
N ALA A 8 -4.78 1.66 11.38
CA ALA A 8 -4.33 2.17 10.09
C ALA A 8 -3.64 3.53 10.19
N ALA A 9 -2.50 3.62 9.55
CA ALA A 9 -2.04 4.85 8.94
C ALA A 9 -2.91 5.16 7.71
N TYR A 10 -3.26 6.42 7.49
CA TYR A 10 -4.00 6.81 6.30
C TYR A 10 -3.58 8.17 5.77
N ALA A 11 -3.74 8.35 4.46
CA ALA A 11 -3.61 9.62 3.77
C ALA A 11 -4.87 9.86 2.93
N VAL A 12 -5.35 11.10 2.87
CA VAL A 12 -6.58 11.48 2.15
C VAL A 12 -6.23 12.58 1.15
N ALA A 13 -6.74 12.45 -0.07
CA ALA A 13 -6.72 13.49 -1.07
C ALA A 13 -8.06 14.23 -1.07
N VAL A 14 -8.01 15.55 -0.96
CA VAL A 14 -9.17 16.44 -1.07
C VAL A 14 -9.01 17.35 -2.28
N ASP A 15 -10.13 17.69 -2.92
CA ASP A 15 -10.15 18.66 -4.02
C ASP A 15 -10.26 20.11 -3.50
N ALA A 16 -10.40 21.07 -4.41
CA ALA A 16 -10.51 22.48 -4.08
C ALA A 16 -11.82 22.85 -3.34
N ALA A 17 -12.87 22.04 -3.48
CA ALA A 17 -14.13 22.22 -2.74
C ALA A 17 -14.04 21.61 -1.33
N GLY A 18 -13.01 20.81 -1.06
CA GLY A 18 -12.81 20.09 0.20
C GLY A 18 -13.41 18.69 0.19
N ASP A 19 -13.87 18.20 -0.96
CA ASP A 19 -14.44 16.87 -1.10
C ASP A 19 -13.34 15.80 -1.13
N VAL A 20 -13.59 14.65 -0.50
CA VAL A 20 -12.66 13.51 -0.51
C VAL A 20 -12.71 12.84 -1.88
N VAL A 21 -11.59 12.92 -2.59
CA VAL A 21 -11.44 12.38 -3.96
C VAL A 21 -10.46 11.20 -4.03
N GLY A 22 -9.89 10.81 -2.90
CA GLY A 22 -9.08 9.60 -2.80
C GLY A 22 -8.51 9.37 -1.42
N PHE A 23 -8.04 8.15 -1.18
CA PHE A 23 -7.37 7.78 0.06
C PHE A 23 -6.37 6.65 -0.15
N LEU A 24 -5.46 6.52 0.80
CA LEU A 24 -4.55 5.40 0.95
C LEU A 24 -4.62 4.93 2.41
N LEU A 25 -4.73 3.62 2.60
CA LEU A 25 -4.75 2.92 3.88
C LEU A 25 -3.53 2.03 4.03
N ALA A 26 -2.80 2.16 5.13
CA ALA A 26 -1.63 1.35 5.43
C ALA A 26 -1.64 0.84 6.88
N MET A 27 -1.05 -0.33 7.12
CA MET A 27 -1.04 -1.04 8.40
C MET A 27 0.37 -1.12 8.96
N GLU A 28 0.50 -0.81 10.24
CA GLU A 28 1.75 -1.00 11.01
C GLU A 28 1.97 -2.51 11.29
N PRO A 29 3.19 -2.93 11.67
CA PRO A 29 3.50 -4.30 12.09
C PRO A 29 2.75 -4.71 13.37
N GLY A 30 2.60 -6.01 13.58
CA GLY A 30 2.03 -6.58 14.82
C GLY A 30 0.53 -6.34 15.01
N ARG A 31 -0.20 -5.99 13.96
CA ARG A 31 -1.66 -5.78 14.01
C ARG A 31 -2.39 -7.09 13.71
N ASP A 32 -3.52 -7.29 14.38
CA ASP A 32 -4.46 -8.36 14.06
C ASP A 32 -5.30 -7.94 12.83
N TYR A 33 -4.67 -8.04 11.65
CA TYR A 33 -5.28 -7.67 10.37
C TYR A 33 -5.47 -8.88 9.47
N ASP A 34 -6.72 -9.12 9.05
CA ASP A 34 -7.07 -10.29 8.25
C ASP A 34 -6.77 -10.10 6.75
N SER A 35 -5.49 -10.09 6.42
CA SER A 35 -4.99 -10.12 5.04
C SER A 35 -3.87 -11.16 4.91
N GLU A 36 -3.98 -12.03 3.91
CA GLU A 36 -2.95 -13.03 3.58
C GLU A 36 -1.62 -12.36 3.23
N ASN A 37 -1.66 -11.23 2.52
CA ASN A 37 -0.48 -10.48 2.10
C ASN A 37 0.15 -9.75 3.28
N TYR A 38 -0.66 -9.09 4.13
CA TYR A 38 -0.16 -8.45 5.34
C TYR A 38 0.56 -9.44 6.26
N ARG A 39 -0.05 -10.62 6.49
CA ARG A 39 0.57 -11.67 7.32
C ARG A 39 1.89 -12.14 6.74
N TRP A 40 1.99 -12.28 5.42
CA TRP A 40 3.25 -12.64 4.77
C TRP A 40 4.38 -11.64 5.05
N PHE A 41 4.11 -10.34 5.03
CA PHE A 41 5.10 -9.31 5.39
C PHE A 41 5.39 -9.32 6.90
N ALA A 42 4.34 -9.43 7.73
CA ALA A 42 4.47 -9.47 9.19
C ALA A 42 5.26 -10.68 9.71
N GLU A 43 5.31 -11.78 8.96
CA GLU A 43 6.15 -12.95 9.28
C GLU A 43 7.64 -12.73 8.99
N ARG A 44 8.00 -11.73 8.16
CA ARG A 44 9.37 -11.49 7.70
C ARG A 44 10.09 -10.39 8.45
N SER A 45 9.36 -9.36 8.88
CA SER A 45 9.92 -8.12 9.39
C SER A 45 8.97 -7.49 10.40
N GLU A 46 9.51 -6.73 11.35
CA GLU A 46 8.73 -5.82 12.21
C GLU A 46 8.98 -4.35 11.83
N SER A 47 9.68 -4.09 10.73
CA SER A 47 10.15 -2.76 10.33
C SER A 47 9.55 -2.31 9.00
N PHE A 48 8.22 -2.27 8.92
CA PHE A 48 7.51 -1.97 7.67
C PHE A 48 6.24 -1.14 7.87
N LEU A 49 5.71 -0.57 6.79
CA LEU A 49 4.35 -0.04 6.73
C LEU A 49 3.66 -0.61 5.48
N TYR A 50 2.62 -1.43 5.68
CA TYR A 50 1.98 -2.18 4.59
C TYR A 50 0.78 -1.43 4.01
N VAL A 51 0.86 -1.00 2.75
CA VAL A 51 -0.24 -0.37 2.02
C VAL A 51 -1.23 -1.45 1.55
N ASP A 52 -2.38 -1.49 2.20
CA ASP A 52 -3.47 -2.42 1.89
C ASP A 52 -4.30 -1.93 0.70
N ARG A 53 -4.61 -0.63 0.67
CA ARG A 53 -5.52 -0.06 -0.33
C ARG A 53 -5.15 1.36 -0.69
N ILE A 54 -5.20 1.64 -1.99
CA ILE A 54 -5.24 2.99 -2.55
C ILE A 54 -6.46 3.09 -3.47
N VAL A 55 -7.27 4.12 -3.25
CA VAL A 55 -8.46 4.40 -4.08
C VAL A 55 -8.42 5.86 -4.46
N LEU A 56 -8.52 6.14 -5.75
CA LEU A 56 -8.55 7.49 -6.30
C LEU A 56 -9.73 7.62 -7.24
N ASP A 57 -10.34 8.79 -7.26
CA ASP A 57 -11.30 9.15 -8.30
C ASP A 57 -10.62 8.99 -9.69
N PRO A 58 -11.26 8.32 -10.67
CA PRO A 58 -10.69 8.09 -11.99
C PRO A 58 -10.26 9.37 -12.72
N SER A 59 -10.90 10.51 -12.44
CA SER A 59 -10.54 11.81 -13.03
C SER A 59 -9.13 12.27 -12.62
N LEU A 60 -8.59 11.77 -11.51
CA LEU A 60 -7.27 12.15 -10.98
C LEU A 60 -6.11 11.38 -11.63
N ARG A 61 -6.38 10.47 -12.56
CA ARG A 61 -5.34 9.69 -13.25
C ARG A 61 -4.35 10.62 -13.95
N GLY A 62 -3.06 10.34 -13.80
CA GLY A 62 -1.99 11.13 -14.42
C GLY A 62 -1.70 12.47 -13.75
N GLN A 63 -2.41 12.85 -12.69
CA GLN A 63 -2.21 14.15 -12.00
C GLN A 63 -1.23 14.07 -10.81
N GLY A 64 -0.59 12.92 -10.62
CA GLY A 64 0.39 12.69 -9.55
C GLY A 64 -0.20 12.56 -8.14
N VAL A 65 -1.52 12.46 -7.98
CA VAL A 65 -2.17 12.34 -6.66
C VAL A 65 -1.77 11.05 -5.94
N GLY A 66 -1.76 9.92 -6.65
CA GLY A 66 -1.33 8.65 -6.05
C GLY A 66 0.10 8.68 -5.53
N ARG A 67 1.00 9.35 -6.26
CA ARG A 67 2.38 9.55 -5.81
C ARG A 67 2.43 10.35 -4.51
N ARG A 68 1.68 11.46 -4.40
CA ARG A 68 1.62 12.27 -3.18
C ARG A 68 1.06 11.50 -1.98
N LEU A 69 0.09 10.61 -2.20
CA LEU A 69 -0.42 9.74 -1.14
C LEU A 69 0.65 8.75 -0.65
N TYR A 70 1.41 8.14 -1.57
CA TYR A 70 2.53 7.29 -1.18
C TYR A 70 3.63 8.08 -0.47
N GLU A 71 3.99 9.27 -0.95
CA GLU A 71 4.98 10.15 -0.28
C GLU A 71 4.60 10.41 1.18
N ALA A 72 3.32 10.69 1.47
CA ALA A 72 2.83 10.83 2.84
C ALA A 72 2.98 9.55 3.69
N VAL A 73 2.86 8.37 3.08
CA VAL A 73 3.06 7.08 3.75
C VAL A 73 4.53 6.83 4.03
N PHE A 74 5.42 7.12 3.07
CA PHE A 74 6.88 7.05 3.28
C PHE A 74 7.33 8.01 4.38
N ASP A 75 6.83 9.24 4.40
CA ASP A 75 7.13 10.20 5.47
C ASP A 75 6.67 9.68 6.83
N ARG A 76 5.49 9.05 6.89
CA ARG A 76 5.02 8.43 8.13
C ARG A 76 5.87 7.24 8.55
N ALA A 77 6.28 6.39 7.60
CA ALA A 77 7.16 5.26 7.87
C ALA A 77 8.50 5.74 8.45
N ARG A 78 9.09 6.79 7.86
CA ARG A 78 10.32 7.44 8.33
C ARG A 78 10.16 8.01 9.74
N LEU A 79 9.08 8.74 10.00
CA LEU A 79 8.81 9.32 11.33
C LEU A 79 8.59 8.25 12.41
N ALA A 80 8.04 7.09 12.03
CA ALA A 80 7.84 5.95 12.91
C ALA A 80 9.08 5.06 13.05
N GLY A 81 10.12 5.25 12.22
CA GLY A 81 11.34 4.46 12.23
C GLY A 81 11.22 3.10 11.54
N PHE A 82 10.24 2.92 10.64
CA PHE A 82 10.13 1.73 9.80
C PHE A 82 11.09 1.81 8.61
N GLY A 83 11.65 0.66 8.22
CA GLY A 83 12.69 0.56 7.19
C GLY A 83 12.16 0.35 5.77
N GLU A 84 10.90 -0.05 5.61
CA GLU A 84 10.30 -0.28 4.29
C GLU A 84 8.80 0.08 4.23
N VAL A 85 8.31 0.33 3.02
CA VAL A 85 6.89 0.40 2.69
C VAL A 85 6.58 -0.78 1.77
N ASP A 86 5.53 -1.51 2.10
CA ASP A 86 5.15 -2.74 1.41
C ASP A 86 3.80 -2.60 0.72
N CYS A 87 3.56 -3.37 -0.33
CA CYS A 87 2.24 -3.57 -0.92
C CYS A 87 2.22 -4.83 -1.79
N GLU A 88 1.04 -5.20 -2.28
CA GLU A 88 0.90 -6.21 -3.32
C GLU A 88 0.27 -5.66 -4.61
N VAL A 89 0.59 -6.33 -5.72
CA VAL A 89 -0.06 -6.09 -7.01
C VAL A 89 -0.43 -7.42 -7.66
N ASN A 90 -1.67 -7.55 -8.12
CA ASN A 90 -2.10 -8.73 -8.88
C ASN A 90 -1.26 -8.87 -10.16
N VAL A 91 -0.64 -10.04 -10.31
CA VAL A 91 -0.08 -10.52 -11.59
C VAL A 91 -1.05 -11.45 -12.29
N GLU A 92 -1.99 -12.06 -11.56
CA GLU A 92 -3.11 -12.81 -12.09
C GLU A 92 -4.41 -12.44 -11.35
N PRO A 93 -5.41 -11.83 -12.03
CA PRO A 93 -5.30 -11.23 -13.36
C PRO A 93 -4.30 -10.04 -13.36
N PRO A 94 -3.61 -9.78 -14.48
CA PRO A 94 -2.51 -8.84 -14.51
C PRO A 94 -2.97 -7.38 -14.31
N ASN A 95 -2.26 -6.65 -13.46
CA ASN A 95 -2.40 -5.20 -13.29
C ASN A 95 -1.11 -4.45 -13.68
N PRO A 96 -0.80 -4.35 -14.99
CA PRO A 96 0.46 -3.75 -15.46
C PRO A 96 0.56 -2.25 -15.13
N GLY A 97 -0.57 -1.55 -15.04
CA GLY A 97 -0.59 -0.14 -14.66
C GLY A 97 -0.12 0.07 -13.21
N SER A 98 -0.58 -0.78 -12.30
CA SER A 98 -0.13 -0.75 -10.91
C SER A 98 1.34 -1.16 -10.78
N LEU A 99 1.79 -2.21 -11.48
CA LEU A 99 3.21 -2.61 -11.48
C LEU A 99 4.12 -1.48 -11.96
N ALA A 100 3.77 -0.83 -13.08
CA ALA A 100 4.55 0.28 -13.61
C ALA A 100 4.54 1.51 -12.68
N PHE A 101 3.44 1.75 -11.98
CA PHE A 101 3.36 2.82 -10.98
C PHE A 101 4.31 2.55 -9.80
N HIS A 102 4.24 1.35 -9.20
CA HIS A 102 5.08 0.99 -8.07
C HIS A 102 6.57 0.91 -8.43
N ALA A 103 6.91 0.36 -9.60
CA ALA A 103 8.30 0.34 -10.08
C ALA A 103 8.90 1.76 -10.20
N ARG A 104 8.13 2.75 -10.66
CA ARG A 104 8.57 4.16 -10.71
C ARG A 104 8.78 4.79 -9.34
N MET A 105 8.16 4.23 -8.31
CA MET A 105 8.29 4.64 -6.91
C MET A 105 9.44 3.90 -6.20
N GLY A 106 10.19 3.03 -6.90
CA GLY A 106 11.32 2.30 -6.32
C GLY A 106 10.93 0.98 -5.63
N PHE A 107 9.70 0.50 -5.83
CA PHE A 107 9.29 -0.81 -5.33
C PHE A 107 9.89 -1.93 -6.16
N GLU A 108 10.33 -2.98 -5.48
CA GLU A 108 10.89 -4.19 -6.06
C GLU A 108 10.12 -5.42 -5.58
N GLU A 109 10.04 -6.46 -6.42
CA GLU A 109 9.39 -7.72 -6.05
C GLU A 109 10.25 -8.50 -5.05
N VAL A 110 9.69 -8.77 -3.87
CA VAL A 110 10.32 -9.54 -2.79
C VAL A 110 9.70 -10.93 -2.60
N GLY A 111 8.62 -11.22 -3.32
CA GLY A 111 7.93 -12.49 -3.28
C GLY A 111 6.73 -12.55 -4.20
N ARG A 112 6.14 -13.75 -4.31
CA ARG A 112 4.85 -13.97 -4.93
C ARG A 112 4.03 -14.92 -4.08
N GLN A 113 2.71 -14.72 -4.10
CA GLN A 113 1.79 -15.55 -3.35
C GLN A 113 0.50 -15.76 -4.12
N SER A 114 -0.03 -16.97 -4.04
CA SER A 114 -1.41 -17.25 -4.42
C SER A 114 -2.33 -16.99 -3.23
N THR A 115 -3.39 -16.21 -3.44
CA THR A 115 -4.31 -15.79 -2.37
C THR A 115 -5.75 -16.13 -2.71
N LYS A 116 -6.63 -16.05 -1.70
CA LYS A 116 -8.07 -16.33 -1.84
C LYS A 116 -8.34 -17.71 -2.48
N GLY A 117 -7.60 -18.72 -2.02
CA GLY A 117 -7.78 -20.10 -2.48
C GLY A 117 -7.42 -20.33 -3.95
N GLY A 118 -6.47 -19.57 -4.50
CA GLY A 118 -6.03 -19.75 -5.89
C GLY A 118 -6.62 -18.76 -6.88
N GLN A 119 -7.51 -17.86 -6.42
CA GLN A 119 -8.19 -16.92 -7.32
C GLN A 119 -7.24 -15.82 -7.85
N PHE A 120 -6.26 -15.42 -7.04
CA PHE A 120 -5.30 -14.40 -7.40
C PHE A 120 -3.87 -14.91 -7.23
N VAL A 121 -2.98 -14.42 -8.09
CA VAL A 121 -1.54 -14.45 -7.84
C VAL A 121 -1.09 -13.00 -7.74
N VAL A 122 -0.39 -12.68 -6.65
CA VAL A 122 0.12 -11.34 -6.38
C VAL A 122 1.63 -11.33 -6.37
N SER A 123 2.21 -10.24 -6.87
CA SER A 123 3.58 -9.84 -6.62
C SER A 123 3.59 -9.02 -5.33
N LEU A 124 4.42 -9.45 -4.38
CA LEU A 124 4.62 -8.79 -3.10
C LEU A 124 5.81 -7.85 -3.28
N LEU A 125 5.59 -6.56 -3.10
CA LEU A 125 6.52 -5.49 -3.41
C LEU A 125 6.96 -4.78 -2.13
N ALA A 126 8.23 -4.40 -2.06
CA ALA A 126 8.80 -3.58 -0.99
C ALA A 126 9.62 -2.43 -1.57
N ALA A 127 9.63 -1.31 -0.88
CA ALA A 127 10.51 -0.16 -1.16
C ALA A 127 11.15 0.33 0.14
N PRO A 128 12.47 0.59 0.16
CA PRO A 128 13.15 1.07 1.34
C PRO A 128 12.68 2.49 1.72
N VAL A 129 12.67 2.76 3.02
CA VAL A 129 12.48 4.09 3.60
C VAL A 129 13.86 4.65 3.93
N ASP A 130 14.32 5.62 3.14
CA ASP A 130 15.59 6.35 3.39
C ASP A 130 15.55 7.22 4.65
#